data_AF-A0A929ARJ9-F1
#
_entry.id   AF-A0A929ARJ9-F1
#
_cell.length_a   1.000
_cell.length_b   1.000
_cell.length_c   1.000
_cell.angle_alpha   90.00
_cell.angle_beta   90.00
_cell.angle_gamma   90.00
#
_symmetry.space_group_name_H-M   'P 1'
#
loop_
_entity.id
_entity.type
_entity.pdbx_description
1 polymer ?
#
loop_
_entity_poly.entity_id
_entity_poly.type
_entity_poly.pdbx_seq_one_letter_code
_entity_poly.pdbx_strand_id
1 'polypeptide(L)'
;MLDTAIEQETSTIMFFDNTNSGTDWRIRQLEKKIDLILQHLGIEYEEAPFQERLKYLISANQKVAAITELQQQTGMGLKEAKNTIEATEKEIN
;
A
#
# COMPACT_ATOMS: atom_id res chain seq x y z
N MET A 1 1.75 -27.38 -30.43
CA MET A 1 0.86 -27.44 -29.26
C MET A 1 1.75 -27.35 -28.04
N LEU A 2 2.13 -26.13 -27.66
CA LEU A 2 2.97 -25.83 -26.50
C LEU A 2 2.04 -25.28 -25.44
N ASP A 3 1.61 -26.12 -24.51
CA ASP A 3 0.80 -25.67 -23.36
C ASP A 3 1.05 -26.60 -22.17
N THR A 4 2.27 -26.58 -21.65
CA THR A 4 2.64 -27.21 -20.36
C THR A 4 3.99 -26.67 -19.86
N ALA A 5 4.18 -25.35 -19.79
CA ALA A 5 5.46 -24.78 -19.32
C ALA A 5 5.35 -23.38 -18.71
N ILE A 6 4.25 -23.06 -18.03
CA ILE A 6 4.12 -21.79 -17.28
C ILE A 6 3.69 -22.10 -15.85
N GLU A 7 4.51 -22.86 -15.12
CA GLU A 7 4.27 -23.13 -13.69
C GLU A 7 5.51 -23.05 -12.80
N GLN A 8 6.63 -22.47 -13.26
CA GLN A 8 7.88 -22.50 -12.48
C GLN A 8 8.66 -21.17 -12.45
N GLU A 9 8.00 -20.01 -12.52
CA GLU A 9 8.70 -18.72 -12.44
C GLU A 9 8.01 -17.63 -11.58
N THR A 10 7.13 -17.99 -10.64
CA THR A 10 6.87 -17.09 -9.50
C THR A 10 7.94 -17.30 -8.44
N SER A 11 9.18 -17.06 -8.85
CA SER A 11 10.30 -16.84 -7.95
C SER A 11 9.96 -15.65 -7.07
N THR A 12 9.66 -15.94 -5.80
CA THR A 12 10.12 -15.20 -4.61
C THR A 12 10.76 -13.84 -4.94
N ILE A 13 9.94 -12.85 -5.26
CA ILE A 13 10.33 -11.46 -5.06
C ILE A 13 10.12 -11.25 -3.56
N MET A 14 11.19 -11.50 -2.81
CA MET A 14 11.37 -10.98 -1.46
C MET A 14 11.19 -9.47 -1.56
N PHE A 15 10.01 -8.99 -1.19
CA PHE A 15 9.80 -7.60 -0.86
C PHE A 15 10.84 -7.22 0.20
N PHE A 16 11.44 -6.03 0.03
CA PHE A 16 12.48 -5.49 0.89
C PHE A 16 12.08 -5.53 2.37
N ASP A 17 12.46 -6.60 3.08
CA ASP A 17 12.51 -6.60 4.53
C ASP A 17 13.70 -5.74 4.96
N ASN A 18 13.46 -4.44 5.08
CA ASN A 18 14.32 -3.54 5.84
C ASN A 18 14.20 -3.92 7.32
N THR A 19 14.91 -4.97 7.75
CA THR A 19 14.92 -5.45 9.13
C THR A 19 15.66 -4.48 10.05
N ASN A 20 15.02 -3.37 10.37
CA ASN A 20 15.33 -2.66 11.60
C ASN A 20 14.54 -3.33 12.73
N SER A 21 14.98 -4.53 13.15
CA SER A 21 14.28 -5.45 14.06
C SER A 21 13.91 -4.84 15.44
N GLY A 22 14.55 -3.73 15.82
CA GLY A 22 14.18 -2.91 16.98
C GLY A 22 13.00 -1.95 16.75
N THR A 23 12.65 -1.63 15.50
CA THR A 23 11.56 -0.69 15.18
C THR A 23 10.24 -1.44 15.06
N ASP A 24 10.28 -2.66 14.50
CA ASP A 24 9.11 -3.51 14.26
C ASP A 24 8.39 -3.90 15.57
N TRP A 25 9.12 -4.27 16.62
CA TRP A 25 8.47 -4.59 17.91
C TRP A 25 7.77 -3.37 18.51
N ARG A 26 8.36 -2.18 18.38
CA ARG A 26 7.80 -0.96 18.98
C ARG A 26 6.55 -0.53 18.25
N ILE A 27 6.55 -0.64 16.91
CA ILE A 27 5.37 -0.40 16.07
C ILE A 27 4.24 -1.35 16.47
N ARG A 28 4.51 -2.66 16.57
CA ARG A 28 3.51 -3.65 16.97
C ARG A 28 2.92 -3.40 18.35
N GLN A 29 3.73 -2.91 19.29
CA GLN A 29 3.24 -2.51 20.62
C GLN A 29 2.41 -1.23 20.57
N LEU A 30 2.71 -0.32 19.65
CA LEU A 30 1.91 0.89 19.44
C LEU A 30 0.55 0.56 18.81
N GLU A 31 0.51 -0.29 17.78
CA GLU A 31 -0.74 -0.77 17.16
C GLU A 31 -1.68 -1.34 18.22
N LYS A 32 -1.19 -2.27 19.05
CA LYS A 32 -1.98 -2.85 20.16
C LYS A 32 -2.52 -1.81 21.13
N LYS A 33 -1.73 -0.77 21.44
CA LYS A 33 -2.18 0.30 22.35
C LYS A 33 -3.23 1.18 21.69
N ILE A 34 -3.08 1.47 20.40
CA ILE A 34 -4.07 2.22 19.62
C ILE A 34 -5.39 1.45 19.61
N ASP A 35 -5.36 0.14 19.33
CA ASP A 35 -6.56 -0.71 19.36
C ASP A 35 -7.28 -0.63 20.72
N LEU A 36 -6.54 -0.72 21.82
CA LEU A 36 -7.09 -0.61 23.17
C LEU A 36 -7.68 0.78 23.45
N ILE A 37 -7.06 1.85 22.96
CA ILE A 37 -7.58 3.22 23.11
C ILE A 37 -8.85 3.40 22.29
N LEU A 38 -8.86 2.97 21.03
CA LEU A 38 -10.04 3.04 20.17
C LEU A 38 -11.21 2.26 20.78
N GLN A 39 -10.95 1.05 21.26
CA GLN A 39 -11.94 0.24 21.97
C GLN A 39 -12.46 0.93 23.23
N HIS A 40 -11.56 1.50 24.04
CA HIS A 40 -11.94 2.18 25.28
C HIS A 40 -12.78 3.43 25.02
N LEU A 41 -12.48 4.16 23.94
CA LEU A 41 -13.22 5.35 23.52
C LEU A 41 -14.50 5.01 22.74
N GLY A 42 -14.74 3.74 22.40
CA GLY A 42 -15.89 3.31 21.60
C GLY A 42 -15.87 3.86 20.18
N ILE A 43 -14.68 4.12 19.62
CA ILE A 43 -14.51 4.65 18.27
C ILE A 43 -14.34 3.47 17.32
N GLU A 44 -15.28 3.33 16.40
CA GLU A 44 -15.11 2.47 15.23
C GLU A 44 -14.21 3.20 14.23
N TYR A 45 -13.01 2.67 14.03
CA TYR A 45 -12.09 3.19 13.01
C TYR A 45 -12.28 2.38 11.74
N GLU A 46 -12.81 3.01 10.71
CA GLU A 46 -12.82 2.46 9.36
C GLU A 46 -11.65 3.03 8.59
N GLU A 47 -10.96 2.17 7.83
CA GLU A 47 -9.95 2.64 6.91
C GLU A 47 -10.57 3.59 5.90
N ALA A 48 -9.93 4.75 5.69
CA ALA A 48 -10.40 5.73 4.72
C ALA A 48 -10.62 5.07 3.36
N PRO A 49 -11.70 5.44 2.63
CA PRO A 49 -11.96 4.92 1.30
C PRO A 49 -10.71 5.00 0.41
N PHE A 50 -10.55 4.00 -0.46
CA PHE A 50 -9.38 3.89 -1.34
C PHE A 50 -9.05 5.21 -2.05
N GLN A 51 -10.05 5.95 -2.54
CA GLN A 51 -9.84 7.22 -3.25
C GLN A 51 -9.28 8.32 -2.34
N GLU A 52 -9.68 8.38 -1.07
CA GLU A 52 -9.15 9.36 -0.11
C GLU A 52 -7.73 9.01 0.29
N ARG A 53 -7.45 7.73 0.52
CA ARG A 53 -6.09 7.23 0.77
C ARG A 53 -5.17 7.53 -0.41
N LEU A 54 -5.63 7.30 -1.64
CA LEU A 54 -4.86 7.57 -2.84
C LEU A 54 -4.52 9.06 -2.96
N LYS A 55 -5.50 9.94 -2.75
CA LYS A 55 -5.28 11.39 -2.72
C LYS A 55 -4.29 11.80 -1.63
N TYR A 56 -4.43 11.23 -0.44
CA TYR A 56 -3.50 11.48 0.66
C TYR A 56 -2.06 11.11 0.27
N LEU A 57 -1.85 9.90 -0.26
CA LEU A 57 -0.52 9.42 -0.67
C LEU A 57 0.09 10.31 -1.76
N ILE A 58 -0.72 10.80 -2.71
CA ILE A 58 -0.27 11.74 -3.74
C ILE A 58 0.13 13.08 -3.11
N SER A 59 -0.72 13.64 -2.25
CA SER A 59 -0.46 14.93 -1.57
C SER A 59 0.72 14.88 -0.61
N ALA A 60 0.99 13.72 0.00
CA ALA A 60 2.13 13.45 0.86
C ALA A 60 3.43 13.16 0.08
N ASN A 61 3.41 13.31 -1.26
CA ASN A 61 4.52 13.02 -2.16
C ASN A 61 5.03 11.56 -2.09
N GLN A 62 4.17 10.62 -1.66
CA GLN A 62 4.45 9.19 -1.50
C GLN A 62 4.08 8.41 -2.77
N LYS A 63 4.61 8.80 -3.93
CA LYS A 63 4.19 8.29 -5.25
C LYS A 63 4.33 6.78 -5.41
N VAL A 64 5.41 6.19 -4.89
CA VAL A 64 5.66 4.74 -5.00
C VAL A 64 4.57 3.95 -4.25
N ALA A 65 4.16 4.44 -3.07
CA ALA A 65 3.07 3.85 -2.32
C ALA A 65 1.73 4.00 -3.07
N ALA A 66 1.44 5.19 -3.61
CA ALA A 66 0.22 5.43 -4.39
C ALA A 66 0.13 4.53 -5.65
N ILE A 67 1.24 4.33 -6.36
CA ILE A 67 1.31 3.41 -7.51
C ILE A 67 1.04 1.98 -7.05
N THR A 68 1.69 1.54 -5.98
CA THR A 68 1.52 0.18 -5.45
C THR A 68 0.08 -0.08 -5.02
N GLU A 69 -0.53 0.86 -4.30
CA GLU A 69 -1.92 0.80 -3.87
C GLU A 69 -2.87 0.71 -5.07
N LEU A 70 -2.65 1.55 -6.09
CA LEU A 70 -3.45 1.55 -7.30
C LEU A 70 -3.32 0.23 -8.07
N GLN A 71 -2.13 -0.34 -8.16
CA GLN A 71 -1.92 -1.66 -8.78
C GLN A 71 -2.64 -2.78 -8.03
N GLN A 72 -2.60 -2.77 -6.70
CA GLN A 72 -3.26 -3.81 -5.88
C GLN A 72 -4.79 -3.75 -6.00
N GLN A 73 -5.36 -2.55 -6.06
CA GLN A 73 -6.81 -2.36 -6.13
C GLN A 73 -7.38 -2.56 -7.54
N THR A 74 -6.63 -2.21 -8.58
CA THR A 74 -7.13 -2.22 -9.97
C THR A 74 -6.56 -3.33 -10.84
N GLY A 75 -5.46 -3.96 -10.43
CA GLY A 75 -4.71 -4.92 -11.24
C GLY A 75 -3.94 -4.31 -12.41
N MET A 76 -3.86 -2.97 -12.49
CA MET A 76 -3.20 -2.26 -13.59
C MET A 76 -1.70 -2.54 -13.66
N GLY A 77 -1.16 -2.48 -14.88
CA GLY A 77 0.28 -2.56 -15.11
C GLY A 77 1.02 -1.34 -14.55
N LEU A 78 2.31 -1.51 -14.23
CA LEU A 78 3.14 -0.47 -13.62
C LEU A 78 3.14 0.85 -14.41
N LYS A 79 3.19 0.75 -15.75
CA LYS A 79 3.19 1.93 -16.63
C LYS A 79 1.88 2.71 -16.55
N GLU A 80 0.75 2.00 -16.52
CA GLU A 80 -0.57 2.62 -16.44
C GLU A 80 -0.76 3.28 -15.07
N ALA A 81 -0.47 2.55 -14.00
CA ALA A 81 -0.57 3.07 -12.64
C ALA A 81 0.27 4.33 -12.43
N LYS A 82 1.53 4.32 -12.92
CA LYS A 82 2.40 5.50 -12.86
C LYS A 82 1.80 6.69 -13.61
N ASN A 83 1.34 6.49 -14.84
CA ASN A 83 0.75 7.57 -15.64
C ASN A 83 -0.49 8.17 -14.96
N THR A 84 -1.35 7.35 -14.37
CA THR A 84 -2.55 7.79 -13.66
C THR A 84 -2.20 8.62 -12.42
N ILE A 85 -1.20 8.20 -11.65
CA ILE A 85 -0.73 8.96 -10.47
C ILE A 85 -0.11 10.30 -10.89
N GLU A 86 0.71 10.32 -11.92
CA GLU A 86 1.32 11.56 -12.44
C GLU A 86 0.27 12.54 -13.00
N ALA A 87 -0.81 12.04 -13.61
CA ALA A 87 -1.93 12.87 -14.06
C ALA A 87 -2.68 13.46 -12.86
N THR A 88 -3.04 12.62 -11.89
CA THR A 88 -3.77 13.02 -10.68
C THR A 88 -2.97 14.03 -9.85
N GLU A 89 -1.65 13.86 -9.76
CA GLU A 89 -0.77 14.81 -9.05
C GLU A 89 -0.82 16.22 -9.65
N LYS A 90 -0.89 16.32 -10.99
CA LYS A 90 -1.01 17.62 -11.68
C LYS A 90 -2.37 18.29 -11.48
N GLU A 91 -3.41 17.54 -11.13
CA GLU A 91 -4.73 18.11 -10.83
C GLU A 91 -4.82 18.61 -9.38
N ILE A 92 -3.99 18.08 -8.48
CA ILE A 92 -3.99 18.43 -7.05
C ILE A 92 -3.10 19.65 -6.74
N ASN A 93 -2.08 19.92 -7.56
CA ASN A 93 -1.16 21.07 -7.45
C ASN A 93 -1.61 22.27 -8.30
#